data_AF-A0A6J8B572-F1
#
_entry.id   AF-A0A6J8B572-F1
#
_cell.length_a   1.000
_cell.length_b   1.000
_cell.length_c   1.000
_cell.angle_alpha   90.00
_cell.angle_beta   90.00
_cell.angle_gamma   90.00
#
_symmetry.space_group_name_H-M   'P 1'
#
loop_
_entity.id
_entity.type
_entity.pdbx_description
1 polymer ?
#
loop_
_entity_poly.entity_id
_entity_poly.type
_entity_poly.pdbx_seq_one_letter_code
_entity_poly.pdbx_strand_id
1 'polypeptide(L)'
;MATMYYRPYTTEPIKDGEMPPYEAVETVLPEYQYIFVDPNSQAGQRTTQSPTVRVRHQPPADTTMPGAYGTSISERHRRPPDDLDKTSLSVMDHQMRELENYRSAVHKMGQDILALRAQIQELEGNNSQLRRDLANYNDASKLMIESAELDGMTKPEIMSRYAGLKQTLHSQTNDVKAYKMKVQALQNELIKKNDAQKNYIHMTHQFNKQKEQLLRMQEKSAKWKKVEETCRSQEKVIEKMEKVLEKQHKDRSKNQKDHAGQEANEALLQENKHLRTQIEDLKDQLRGAGGQTNTGNDSDKFEMYQALEKSEARIASLERQLAENSRAWGKERADLMIRLNEAENGFGRANGMVLHDYPVHGNLSTRRRSTVLGKLII
;
A
#
# COMPACT_ATOMS: atom_id res chain seq x y z
N MET A 1 22.62 11.68 8.47
CA MET A 1 23.60 10.75 9.07
C MET A 1 23.27 10.62 10.54
N ALA A 2 22.66 9.51 10.95
CA ALA A 2 22.34 9.25 12.35
C ALA A 2 23.56 8.59 12.99
N THR A 3 24.24 9.31 13.89
CA THR A 3 25.33 8.80 14.72
C THR A 3 24.77 7.79 15.73
N MET A 4 25.02 6.49 15.50
CA MET A 4 24.80 5.46 16.51
C MET A 4 25.89 5.60 17.59
N TYR A 5 25.49 6.08 18.77
CA TYR A 5 26.33 6.04 19.95
C TYR A 5 26.39 4.59 20.46
N TYR A 6 27.51 3.91 20.21
CA TYR A 6 27.80 2.63 20.84
C TYR A 6 28.19 2.89 22.29
N ARG A 7 27.31 2.55 23.24
CA ARG A 7 27.60 2.61 24.68
C ARG A 7 28.10 1.23 25.12
N PRO A 8 29.30 1.08 25.69
CA PRO A 8 29.81 -0.22 26.11
C PRO A 8 28.98 -0.74 27.29
N TYR A 9 28.58 -2.01 27.22
CA TYR A 9 27.92 -2.71 28.32
C TYR A 9 28.92 -2.87 29.47
N THR A 10 28.75 -2.09 30.54
CA THR A 10 29.52 -2.22 31.78
C THR A 10 28.60 -2.67 32.90
N THR A 11 28.18 -3.93 32.87
CA THR A 11 27.57 -4.58 34.03
C THR A 11 28.22 -5.95 34.18
N GLU A 12 28.93 -6.15 35.28
CA GLU A 12 29.52 -7.44 35.63
C GLU A 12 28.42 -8.53 35.66
N PRO A 13 28.71 -9.77 35.22
CA PRO A 13 27.72 -10.84 35.23
C PRO A 13 27.23 -11.12 36.65
N ILE A 14 25.90 -11.09 36.83
CA ILE A 14 25.23 -11.38 38.10
C ILE A 14 25.60 -12.81 38.53
N LYS A 15 26.08 -12.98 39.77
CA LYS A 15 26.38 -14.29 40.33
C LYS A 15 25.09 -15.04 40.69
N ASP A 16 25.11 -16.36 40.52
CA ASP A 16 23.94 -17.21 40.68
C ASP A 16 23.39 -17.12 42.12
N GLY A 17 22.14 -16.67 42.27
CA GLY A 17 21.44 -16.51 43.56
C GLY A 17 21.22 -15.06 44.06
N GLU A 18 21.75 -14.04 43.39
CA GLU A 18 21.48 -12.63 43.74
C GLU A 18 20.33 -12.04 42.90
N MET A 19 19.42 -11.31 43.54
CA MET A 19 18.39 -10.57 42.82
C MET A 19 19.02 -9.35 42.11
N PRO A 20 18.68 -9.10 40.83
CA PRO A 20 19.16 -7.94 40.12
C PRO A 20 18.79 -6.62 40.85
N PRO A 21 19.64 -5.58 40.77
CA PRO A 21 19.30 -4.27 41.32
C PRO A 21 18.04 -3.70 40.65
N TYR A 22 17.29 -2.87 41.38
CA TYR A 22 15.98 -2.35 40.95
C TYR A 22 16.00 -1.61 39.60
N GLU A 23 17.16 -1.07 39.21
CA GLU A 23 17.38 -0.32 37.97
C GLU A 23 17.96 -1.18 36.81
N ALA A 24 18.12 -2.50 37.00
CA ALA A 24 18.76 -3.38 36.02
C ALA A 24 18.05 -3.37 34.65
N VAL A 25 16.71 -3.26 34.64
CA VAL A 25 15.92 -3.23 33.40
C VAL A 25 16.22 -1.96 32.58
N GLU A 26 16.42 -0.82 33.25
CA GLU A 26 16.74 0.47 32.61
C GLU A 26 18.15 0.47 32.00
N THR A 27 19.08 -0.26 32.63
CA THR A 27 20.46 -0.39 32.14
C THR A 27 20.62 -1.35 30.95
N VAL A 28 19.83 -2.42 30.90
CA VAL A 28 19.94 -3.47 29.86
C VAL A 28 19.04 -3.17 28.66
N LEU A 29 17.90 -2.51 28.86
CA LEU A 29 16.93 -2.19 27.81
C LEU A 29 16.41 -0.74 27.94
N PRO A 30 17.21 0.27 27.52
CA PRO A 30 16.81 1.68 27.61
C PRO A 30 15.54 2.01 26.82
N GLU A 31 15.30 1.27 25.73
CA GLU A 31 14.16 1.46 24.82
C GLU A 31 12.84 0.87 25.37
N TYR A 32 12.85 0.19 26.51
CA TYR A 32 11.63 -0.40 27.09
C TYR A 32 10.77 0.61 27.87
N GLN A 33 11.31 1.81 28.15
CA GLN A 33 10.63 2.85 28.93
C GLN A 33 9.39 3.42 28.19
N TYR A 34 9.26 3.18 26.89
CA TYR A 34 8.13 3.65 26.06
C TYR A 34 6.86 2.79 26.19
N ILE A 35 6.90 1.64 26.88
CA ILE A 35 5.74 0.73 26.94
C ILE A 35 4.74 1.17 28.04
N PHE A 36 5.19 1.94 29.03
CA PHE A 36 4.38 2.35 30.19
C PHE A 36 4.00 3.84 30.21
N VAL A 37 4.35 4.60 29.16
CA VAL A 37 4.03 6.03 29.08
C VAL A 37 2.87 6.24 28.12
N ASP A 38 1.72 6.62 28.68
CA ASP A 38 0.54 7.02 27.94
C ASP A 38 0.87 8.29 27.12
N PRO A 39 0.76 8.31 25.78
CA PRO A 39 1.25 9.40 24.93
C PRO A 39 0.54 10.75 25.15
N ASN A 40 -0.50 10.80 25.99
CA ASN A 40 -1.24 12.01 26.32
C ASN A 40 -0.91 12.61 27.69
N SER A 41 0.09 12.07 28.40
CA SER A 41 0.55 12.62 29.68
C SER A 41 1.55 13.76 29.45
N GLN A 42 1.06 14.99 29.22
CA GLN A 42 1.87 16.20 29.31
C GLN A 42 2.18 16.51 30.78
N ALA A 43 3.17 15.84 31.36
CA ALA A 43 3.82 16.26 32.59
C ALA A 43 5.26 15.75 32.59
N GLY A 44 6.20 16.68 32.71
CA GLY A 44 7.64 16.40 32.68
C GLY A 44 8.10 15.43 33.77
N GLN A 45 9.30 14.89 33.54
CA GLN A 45 10.17 14.16 34.46
C GLN A 45 9.73 14.25 35.92
N ARG A 46 9.01 13.22 36.38
CA ARG A 46 8.88 12.93 37.80
C ARG A 46 9.83 11.79 38.13
N THR A 47 10.95 12.14 38.75
CA THR A 47 11.67 11.26 39.67
C THR A 47 10.70 10.83 40.76
N THR A 48 10.09 9.65 40.62
CA THR A 48 9.29 9.06 41.69
C THR A 48 10.21 8.20 42.55
N GLN A 49 10.75 8.83 43.60
CA GLN A 49 10.99 8.10 44.84
C GLN A 49 9.63 7.57 45.29
N SER A 50 9.48 6.25 45.26
CA SER A 50 8.30 5.59 45.82
C SER A 50 8.54 5.27 47.30
N PRO A 51 7.50 5.36 48.16
CA PRO A 51 7.64 5.23 49.60
C PRO A 51 7.90 3.77 50.00
N THR A 52 8.84 3.57 50.91
CA THR A 52 9.09 2.29 51.58
C THR A 52 7.87 1.83 52.37
N VAL A 53 7.17 0.79 51.90
CA VAL A 53 6.27 -0.02 52.75
C VAL A 53 7.10 -1.19 53.29
N ARG A 54 7.67 -1.02 54.48
CA ARG A 54 8.20 -2.12 55.29
C ARG A 54 7.02 -2.93 55.85
N VAL A 55 6.81 -4.13 55.33
CA VAL A 55 5.97 -5.14 56.00
C VAL A 55 6.78 -5.72 57.16
N ARG A 56 6.54 -5.22 58.38
CA ARG A 56 7.08 -5.78 59.63
C ARG A 56 6.05 -6.75 60.19
N HIS A 57 6.33 -8.04 60.15
CA HIS A 57 5.61 -9.02 60.94
C HIS A 57 6.17 -9.06 62.37
N GLN A 58 5.34 -8.73 63.35
CA GLN A 58 5.53 -9.13 64.75
C GLN A 58 4.15 -9.55 65.32
N PRO A 59 4.09 -10.61 66.15
CA PRO A 59 2.84 -11.23 66.61
C PRO A 59 2.23 -10.48 67.81
N PRO A 60 0.97 -10.77 68.20
CA PRO A 60 0.22 -9.91 69.11
C PRO A 60 0.48 -10.28 70.58
N ALA A 61 0.44 -9.26 71.45
CA ALA A 61 0.18 -9.42 72.87
C ALA A 61 -0.72 -8.26 73.34
N ASP A 62 -1.66 -8.63 74.20
CA ASP A 62 -2.69 -7.81 74.83
C ASP A 62 -2.24 -6.45 75.38
N THR A 63 -3.23 -5.57 75.60
CA THR A 63 -3.43 -4.69 76.78
C THR A 63 -3.94 -3.30 76.39
N THR A 64 -5.26 -3.14 76.55
CA THR A 64 -5.98 -2.00 77.17
C THR A 64 -5.91 -0.59 76.54
N MET A 65 -7.09 -0.14 76.07
CA MET A 65 -7.79 1.19 76.14
C MET A 65 -7.07 2.42 76.75
N PRO A 66 -7.52 3.70 76.59
CA PRO A 66 -8.67 4.27 75.83
C PRO A 66 -8.42 5.65 75.11
N GLY A 67 -9.41 6.10 74.33
CA GLY A 67 -9.69 7.54 74.07
C GLY A 67 -8.78 8.23 73.05
N ALA A 68 -9.15 9.29 72.35
CA ALA A 68 -10.24 10.24 72.49
C ALA A 68 -10.14 11.22 71.30
N TYR A 69 -11.28 11.48 70.65
CA TYR A 69 -11.68 12.67 69.87
C TYR A 69 -10.65 13.36 68.95
N GLY A 70 -10.93 13.34 67.65
CA GLY A 70 -10.22 14.14 66.65
C GLY A 70 -10.95 14.15 65.32
N THR A 71 -12.10 14.82 65.29
CA THR A 71 -12.87 15.13 64.08
C THR A 71 -12.02 15.92 63.09
N SER A 72 -11.70 15.35 61.94
CA SER A 72 -11.53 16.10 60.70
C SER A 72 -12.30 15.39 59.60
N ILE A 73 -13.59 15.71 59.53
CA ILE A 73 -14.44 15.42 58.37
C ILE A 73 -13.82 16.18 57.20
N SER A 74 -12.92 15.50 56.48
CA SER A 74 -12.49 15.96 55.17
C SER A 74 -13.66 15.72 54.24
N GLU A 75 -14.28 16.82 53.86
CA GLU A 75 -15.31 17.01 52.85
C GLU A 75 -15.26 15.91 51.76
N ARG A 76 -16.04 14.84 51.96
CA ARG A 76 -16.36 13.90 50.89
C ARG A 76 -17.16 14.70 49.87
N HIS A 77 -16.47 15.24 48.88
CA HIS A 77 -17.06 15.50 47.58
C HIS A 77 -17.77 14.20 47.17
N ARG A 78 -19.09 14.16 47.29
CA ARG A 78 -19.91 13.13 46.66
C ARG A 78 -19.70 13.31 45.16
N ARG A 79 -18.76 12.56 44.60
CA ARG A 79 -18.70 12.40 43.14
C ARG A 79 -20.06 11.85 42.70
N PRO A 80 -20.63 12.37 41.59
CA PRO A 80 -21.87 11.84 41.06
C PRO A 80 -21.73 10.31 40.86
N PRO A 81 -22.79 9.51 41.07
CA PRO A 81 -22.73 8.04 40.90
C PRO A 81 -22.12 7.65 39.54
N ASP A 82 -22.38 8.46 38.52
CA ASP A 82 -21.94 8.31 37.13
C ASP A 82 -20.41 8.35 36.93
N ASP A 83 -19.66 9.01 37.82
CA ASP A 83 -18.19 9.11 37.73
C ASP A 83 -17.48 7.90 38.32
N LEU A 84 -18.07 7.26 39.34
CA LEU A 84 -17.52 6.03 39.93
C LEU A 84 -17.60 4.87 38.93
N ASP A 85 -18.71 4.78 38.19
CA ASP A 85 -18.89 3.77 37.16
C ASP A 85 -17.95 3.99 35.97
N LYS A 86 -17.73 5.24 35.52
CA LYS A 86 -16.73 5.56 34.48
C LYS A 86 -15.29 5.28 34.93
N THR A 87 -14.96 5.58 36.18
CA THR A 87 -13.62 5.30 36.72
C THR A 87 -13.41 3.79 36.87
N SER A 88 -14.42 3.06 37.35
CA SER A 88 -14.42 1.59 37.44
C SER A 88 -14.30 0.93 36.07
N LEU A 89 -15.05 1.42 35.08
CA LEU A 89 -15.00 0.95 33.70
C LEU A 89 -13.62 1.23 33.07
N SER A 90 -13.05 2.41 33.30
CA SER A 90 -11.71 2.77 32.82
C SER A 90 -10.61 1.93 33.46
N VAL A 91 -10.74 1.57 34.75
CA VAL A 91 -9.80 0.68 35.44
C VAL A 91 -9.91 -0.74 34.91
N MET A 92 -11.12 -1.25 34.67
CA MET A 92 -11.32 -2.56 34.04
C MET A 92 -10.79 -2.58 32.60
N ASP A 93 -11.04 -1.55 31.80
CA ASP A 93 -10.51 -1.43 30.44
C ASP A 93 -8.97 -1.39 30.43
N HIS A 94 -8.38 -0.67 31.39
CA HIS A 94 -6.93 -0.63 31.55
C HIS A 94 -6.38 -2.01 31.94
N GLN A 95 -6.98 -2.68 32.92
CA GLN A 95 -6.59 -4.03 33.33
C GLN A 95 -6.74 -5.05 32.19
N MET A 96 -7.80 -4.96 31.39
CA MET A 96 -7.96 -5.81 30.19
C MET A 96 -6.86 -5.55 29.16
N ARG A 97 -6.50 -4.29 28.93
CA ARG A 97 -5.41 -3.93 28.01
C ARG A 97 -4.05 -4.41 28.53
N GLU A 98 -3.78 -4.29 29.82
CA GLU A 98 -2.55 -4.81 30.42
C GLU A 98 -2.48 -6.33 30.30
N LEU A 99 -3.57 -7.05 30.57
CA LEU A 99 -3.63 -8.50 30.38
C LEU A 99 -3.42 -8.90 28.91
N GLU A 100 -3.96 -8.14 27.98
CA GLU A 100 -3.73 -8.38 26.55
C GLU A 100 -2.28 -8.10 26.15
N ASN A 101 -1.67 -7.05 26.71
CA ASN A 101 -0.26 -6.75 26.51
C ASN A 101 0.64 -7.86 27.08
N TYR A 102 0.34 -8.39 28.26
CA TYR A 102 1.06 -9.53 28.84
C TYR A 102 0.86 -10.81 28.04
N ARG A 103 -0.36 -11.10 27.58
CA ARG A 103 -0.62 -12.24 26.68
C ARG A 103 0.18 -12.14 25.40
N SER A 104 0.20 -10.95 24.78
CA SER A 104 0.97 -10.68 23.57
C SER A 104 2.48 -10.81 23.81
N ALA A 105 2.99 -10.29 24.92
CA ALA A 105 4.39 -10.41 25.29
C ALA A 105 4.81 -11.87 25.53
N VAL A 106 3.99 -12.65 26.26
CA VAL A 106 4.24 -14.07 26.49
C VAL A 106 4.15 -14.86 25.18
N HIS A 107 3.21 -14.53 24.32
CA HIS A 107 3.10 -15.15 23.00
C HIS A 107 4.34 -14.87 22.15
N LYS A 108 4.81 -13.62 22.12
CA LYS A 108 6.02 -13.21 21.43
C LYS A 108 7.27 -13.90 21.98
N MET A 109 7.44 -13.92 23.31
CA MET A 109 8.54 -14.67 23.94
C MET A 109 8.48 -16.16 23.63
N GLY A 110 7.28 -16.75 23.58
CA GLY A 110 7.08 -18.14 23.16
C GLY A 110 7.55 -18.38 21.72
N GLN A 111 7.22 -17.46 20.80
CA GLN A 111 7.72 -17.50 19.42
C GLN A 111 9.24 -17.35 19.36
N ASP A 112 9.81 -16.41 20.12
CA ASP A 112 11.25 -16.17 20.17
C ASP A 112 12.02 -17.38 20.72
N ILE A 113 11.50 -18.05 21.76
CA ILE A 113 12.07 -19.29 22.31
C ILE A 113 12.05 -20.40 21.25
N LEU A 114 10.96 -20.55 20.52
CA LEU A 114 10.87 -21.55 19.44
C LEU A 114 11.84 -21.22 18.30
N ALA A 115 11.96 -19.94 17.93
CA ALA A 115 12.91 -19.49 16.90
C ALA A 115 14.36 -19.74 17.32
N LEU A 116 14.73 -19.41 18.57
CA LEU A 116 16.06 -19.68 19.11
C LEU A 116 16.36 -21.18 19.16
N ARG A 117 15.39 -22.02 19.55
CA ARG A 117 15.56 -23.48 19.53
C ARG A 117 15.80 -24.01 18.11
N ALA A 118 15.07 -23.49 17.12
CA ALA A 118 15.29 -23.84 15.72
C ALA A 118 16.70 -23.44 15.25
N GLN A 119 17.17 -22.24 15.64
CA GLN A 119 18.52 -21.78 15.33
C GLN A 119 19.60 -22.64 16.01
N ILE A 120 19.42 -23.04 17.28
CA ILE A 120 20.34 -23.92 17.98
C ILE A 120 20.43 -25.26 17.24
N GLN A 121 19.29 -25.86 16.86
CA GLN A 121 19.27 -27.10 16.10
C GLN A 121 19.98 -26.98 14.74
N GLU A 122 19.78 -25.86 14.04
CA GLU A 122 20.49 -25.57 12.79
C GLU A 122 22.00 -25.42 13.00
N LEU A 123 22.41 -24.67 14.02
CA LEU A 123 23.82 -24.47 14.35
C LEU A 123 24.51 -25.77 14.77
N GLU A 124 23.85 -26.61 15.57
CA GLU A 124 24.36 -27.94 15.94
C GLU A 124 24.49 -28.85 14.72
N GLY A 125 23.49 -28.84 13.83
CA GLY A 125 23.54 -29.55 12.54
C GLY A 125 24.71 -29.09 11.67
N ASN A 126 24.89 -27.78 11.55
CA ASN A 126 26.01 -27.17 10.82
C ASN A 126 27.36 -27.51 11.47
N ASN A 127 27.47 -27.48 12.80
CA ASN A 127 28.70 -27.83 13.52
C ASN A 127 29.07 -29.30 13.30
N SER A 128 28.08 -30.21 13.37
CA SER A 128 28.26 -31.63 13.05
C SER A 128 28.71 -31.84 11.60
N GLN A 129 28.12 -31.10 10.65
CA GLN A 129 28.52 -31.15 9.25
C GLN A 129 29.96 -30.65 9.07
N LEU A 130 30.32 -29.49 9.63
CA LEU A 130 31.68 -28.94 9.55
C LEU A 130 32.73 -29.88 10.15
N ARG A 131 32.41 -30.56 11.27
CA ARG A 131 33.30 -31.58 11.86
C ARG A 131 33.50 -32.77 10.92
N ARG A 132 32.44 -33.22 10.25
CA ARG A 132 32.53 -34.29 9.23
C ARG A 132 33.35 -33.84 8.03
N ASP A 133 33.13 -32.63 7.55
CA ASP A 133 33.87 -32.09 6.41
C ASP A 133 35.36 -31.93 6.75
N LEU A 134 35.70 -31.43 7.94
CA LEU A 134 37.09 -31.33 8.41
C LEU A 134 37.78 -32.70 8.48
N ALA A 135 37.08 -33.72 9.00
CA ALA A 135 37.60 -35.09 9.02
C ALA A 135 37.86 -35.60 7.60
N ASN A 136 36.92 -35.38 6.67
CA ASN A 136 37.07 -35.74 5.26
C ASN A 136 38.26 -35.03 4.59
N TYR A 137 38.49 -33.74 4.87
CA TYR A 137 39.65 -33.00 4.35
C TYR A 137 40.98 -33.53 4.91
N ASN A 138 41.03 -33.86 6.19
CA ASN A 138 42.20 -34.47 6.80
C ASN A 138 42.52 -35.83 6.18
N ASP A 139 41.51 -36.66 5.93
CA ASP A 139 41.69 -37.95 5.27
C ASP A 139 42.11 -37.79 3.80
N ALA A 140 41.56 -36.81 3.08
CA ALA A 140 42.02 -36.44 1.73
C ALA A 140 43.48 -35.96 1.72
N SER A 141 43.89 -35.17 2.72
CA SER A 141 45.27 -34.73 2.88
C SER A 141 46.22 -35.88 3.19
N LYS A 142 45.78 -36.88 3.97
CA LYS A 142 46.56 -38.10 4.22
C LYS A 142 46.72 -38.96 2.98
N LEU A 143 45.77 -38.90 2.04
CA LEU A 143 45.84 -39.63 0.77
C LEU A 143 46.88 -39.03 -0.21
N MET A 144 47.18 -37.73 -0.08
CA MET A 144 48.26 -37.06 -0.81
C MET A 144 49.60 -37.48 -0.20
N ILE A 145 50.55 -37.89 -1.05
CA ILE A 145 51.91 -38.23 -0.64
C ILE A 145 52.91 -37.60 -1.61
N GLU A 146 54.09 -37.25 -1.10
CA GLU A 146 55.22 -36.77 -1.89
C GLU A 146 55.84 -37.90 -2.74
N SER A 147 56.40 -37.57 -3.90
CA SER A 147 56.82 -38.55 -4.91
C SER A 147 57.86 -39.56 -4.38
N ALA A 148 58.68 -39.15 -3.41
CA ALA A 148 59.73 -39.96 -2.81
C ALA A 148 59.22 -41.11 -1.91
N GLU A 149 58.01 -40.98 -1.35
CA GLU A 149 57.41 -42.01 -0.51
C GLU A 149 56.64 -43.08 -1.33
N LEU A 150 56.48 -42.85 -2.64
CA LEU A 150 55.77 -43.76 -3.55
C LEU A 150 56.54 -45.06 -3.81
N ASP A 151 57.88 -45.00 -3.84
CA ASP A 151 58.75 -46.14 -4.13
C ASP A 151 58.77 -47.20 -3.00
N GLY A 152 58.40 -46.81 -1.78
CA GLY A 152 58.29 -47.72 -0.63
C GLY A 152 56.91 -48.37 -0.48
N MET A 153 55.92 -47.97 -1.29
CA MET A 153 54.55 -48.46 -1.15
C MET A 153 54.31 -49.75 -1.93
N THR A 154 53.51 -50.63 -1.34
CA THR A 154 53.04 -51.81 -2.03
C THR A 154 51.91 -51.44 -3.01
N LYS A 155 51.81 -52.17 -4.14
CA LYS A 155 50.75 -52.02 -5.15
C LYS A 155 49.31 -51.89 -4.58
N PRO A 156 48.86 -52.71 -3.59
CA PRO A 156 47.52 -52.56 -3.02
C PRO A 156 47.33 -51.23 -2.26
N GLU A 157 48.36 -50.72 -1.60
CA GLU A 157 48.27 -49.45 -0.88
C GLU A 157 48.16 -48.27 -1.84
N ILE A 158 48.89 -48.29 -2.96
CA ILE A 158 48.78 -47.30 -4.05
C ILE A 158 47.37 -47.34 -4.65
N MET A 159 46.82 -48.53 -4.90
CA MET A 159 45.49 -48.69 -5.48
C MET A 159 44.38 -48.20 -4.54
N SER A 160 44.50 -48.48 -3.24
CA SER A 160 43.58 -47.99 -2.21
C SER A 160 43.58 -46.46 -2.15
N ARG A 161 44.76 -45.84 -2.19
CA ARG A 161 44.89 -44.38 -2.18
C ARG A 161 44.34 -43.73 -3.43
N TYR A 162 44.61 -44.29 -4.60
CA TYR A 162 44.03 -43.83 -5.86
C TYR A 162 42.50 -43.89 -5.85
N ALA A 163 41.92 -44.97 -5.30
CA ALA A 163 40.48 -45.09 -5.13
C ALA A 163 39.92 -44.00 -4.20
N GLY A 164 40.60 -43.72 -3.08
CA GLY A 164 40.25 -42.64 -2.16
C GLY A 164 40.28 -41.26 -2.81
N LEU A 165 41.37 -40.92 -3.50
CA LEU A 165 41.51 -39.64 -4.22
C LEU A 165 40.42 -39.46 -5.28
N LYS A 166 40.11 -40.53 -6.03
CA LYS A 166 39.02 -40.53 -7.01
C LYS A 166 37.66 -40.27 -6.36
N GLN A 167 37.41 -40.84 -5.18
CA GLN A 167 36.18 -40.60 -4.43
C GLN A 167 36.09 -39.14 -3.94
N THR A 168 37.17 -38.58 -3.38
CA THR A 168 37.22 -37.16 -2.97
C THR A 168 37.00 -36.22 -4.15
N LEU A 169 37.62 -36.49 -5.31
CA LEU A 169 37.40 -35.68 -6.51
C LEU A 169 35.93 -35.73 -6.97
N HIS A 170 35.29 -36.89 -6.86
CA HIS A 170 33.87 -37.04 -7.17
C HIS A 170 32.99 -36.26 -6.19
N SER A 171 33.28 -36.28 -4.88
CA SER A 171 32.53 -35.50 -3.89
C SER A 171 32.67 -34.00 -4.17
N GLN A 172 33.90 -33.51 -4.37
CA GLN A 172 34.17 -32.11 -4.69
C GLN A 172 33.46 -31.67 -5.98
N THR A 173 33.42 -32.53 -6.99
CA THR A 173 32.69 -32.26 -8.24
C THR A 173 31.19 -32.09 -7.98
N ASN A 174 30.62 -32.88 -7.08
CA ASN A 174 29.21 -32.77 -6.71
C ASN A 174 28.95 -31.53 -5.85
N ASP A 175 29.86 -31.16 -4.95
CA ASP A 175 29.76 -29.94 -4.15
C ASP A 175 29.76 -28.70 -5.03
N VAL A 176 30.65 -28.63 -6.03
CA VAL A 176 30.66 -27.54 -7.02
C VAL A 176 29.33 -27.45 -7.78
N LYS A 177 28.73 -28.58 -8.16
CA LYS A 177 27.40 -28.60 -8.79
C LYS A 177 26.32 -28.09 -7.83
N ALA A 178 26.36 -28.51 -6.57
CA ALA A 178 25.41 -28.07 -5.54
C ALA A 178 25.53 -26.56 -5.27
N TYR A 179 26.75 -26.03 -5.15
CA TYR A 179 26.98 -24.59 -5.02
C TYR A 179 26.46 -23.82 -6.23
N LYS A 180 26.68 -24.31 -7.46
CA LYS A 180 26.12 -23.70 -8.67
C LYS A 180 24.58 -23.65 -8.63
N MET A 181 23.94 -24.74 -8.23
CA MET A 181 22.48 -24.78 -8.06
C MET A 181 22.00 -23.79 -7.00
N LYS A 182 22.70 -23.70 -5.86
CA LYS A 182 22.36 -22.78 -4.77
C LYS A 182 22.49 -21.32 -5.22
N VAL A 183 23.55 -20.97 -5.93
CA VAL A 183 23.74 -19.62 -6.49
C VAL A 183 22.60 -19.28 -7.45
N GLN A 184 22.22 -20.21 -8.35
CA GLN A 184 21.11 -20.00 -9.27
C GLN A 184 19.77 -19.83 -8.53
N ALA A 185 19.52 -20.62 -7.48
CA ALA A 185 18.33 -20.49 -6.65
C ALA A 185 18.27 -19.12 -5.96
N LEU A 186 19.37 -18.68 -5.35
CA LEU A 186 19.47 -17.37 -4.69
C LEU A 186 19.30 -16.21 -5.67
N GLN A 187 19.85 -16.33 -6.89
CA GLN A 187 19.63 -15.34 -7.96
C GLN A 187 18.14 -15.25 -8.33
N ASN A 188 17.46 -16.38 -8.49
CA ASN A 188 16.02 -16.41 -8.77
C ASN A 188 15.20 -15.81 -7.63
N GLU A 189 15.57 -16.06 -6.38
CA GLU A 189 14.92 -15.43 -5.23
C GLU A 189 15.15 -13.92 -5.20
N LEU A 190 16.37 -13.46 -5.52
CA LEU A 190 16.67 -12.03 -5.61
C LEU A 190 15.84 -11.35 -6.70
N ILE A 191 15.70 -11.97 -7.88
CA ILE A 191 14.84 -11.48 -8.96
C ILE A 191 13.40 -11.38 -8.47
N LYS A 192 12.86 -12.45 -7.87
CA LYS A 192 11.49 -12.45 -7.33
C LYS A 192 11.28 -11.35 -6.30
N LYS A 193 12.22 -11.17 -5.37
CA LYS A 193 12.15 -10.11 -4.35
C LYS A 193 12.24 -8.71 -4.97
N ASN A 194 13.09 -8.52 -5.99
CA ASN A 194 13.21 -7.26 -6.71
C ASN A 194 11.92 -6.92 -7.48
N ASP A 195 11.32 -7.89 -8.17
CA ASP A 195 10.04 -7.73 -8.86
C ASP A 195 8.90 -7.41 -7.88
N ALA A 196 8.86 -8.08 -6.73
CA ALA A 196 7.91 -7.77 -5.66
C ALA A 196 8.08 -6.34 -5.14
N GLN A 197 9.33 -5.90 -4.93
CA GLN A 197 9.62 -4.52 -4.52
C GLN A 197 9.21 -3.50 -5.59
N LYS A 198 9.48 -3.79 -6.87
CA LYS A 198 9.07 -2.94 -8.00
C LYS A 198 7.55 -2.81 -8.07
N ASN A 199 6.83 -3.91 -7.90
CA ASN A 199 5.36 -3.92 -7.84
C ASN A 199 4.83 -3.12 -6.64
N TYR A 200 5.47 -3.24 -5.48
CA TYR A 200 5.12 -2.46 -4.29
C TYR A 200 5.29 -0.96 -4.55
N ILE A 201 6.46 -0.53 -5.07
CA ILE A 201 6.71 0.87 -5.43
C ILE A 201 5.67 1.38 -6.43
N HIS A 202 5.33 0.58 -7.44
CA HIS A 202 4.30 0.93 -8.42
C HIS A 202 2.94 1.12 -7.74
N MET A 203 2.54 0.19 -6.88
CA MET A 203 1.28 0.25 -6.14
C MET A 203 1.23 1.50 -5.24
N THR A 204 2.30 1.78 -4.50
CA THR A 204 2.42 2.97 -3.64
C THR A 204 2.31 4.25 -4.47
N HIS A 205 2.93 4.30 -5.65
CA HIS A 205 2.82 5.44 -6.56
C HIS A 205 1.37 5.66 -7.04
N GLN A 206 0.68 4.59 -7.46
CA GLN A 206 -0.73 4.68 -7.88
C GLN A 206 -1.64 5.10 -6.72
N PHE A 207 -1.43 4.54 -5.53
CA PHE A 207 -2.17 4.93 -4.33
C PHE A 207 -1.97 6.41 -3.99
N ASN A 208 -0.73 6.91 -4.02
CA ASN A 208 -0.44 8.31 -3.77
C ASN A 208 -1.11 9.23 -4.80
N LYS A 209 -1.10 8.84 -6.08
CA LYS A 209 -1.78 9.57 -7.15
C LYS A 209 -3.30 9.60 -6.93
N GLN A 210 -3.92 8.48 -6.54
CA GLN A 210 -5.35 8.43 -6.22
C GLN A 210 -5.67 9.29 -4.99
N LYS A 211 -4.85 9.24 -3.94
CA LYS A 211 -4.99 10.08 -2.75
C LYS A 211 -4.94 11.57 -3.08
N GLU A 212 -3.99 11.98 -3.93
CA GLU A 212 -3.88 13.37 -4.38
C GLU A 212 -5.12 13.83 -5.18
N GLN A 213 -5.63 12.97 -6.07
CA GLN A 213 -6.87 13.25 -6.80
C GLN A 213 -8.07 13.39 -5.86
N LEU A 214 -8.18 12.54 -4.84
CA LEU A 214 -9.23 12.60 -3.84
C LEU A 214 -9.18 13.92 -3.06
N LEU A 215 -7.99 14.35 -2.62
CA LEU A 215 -7.79 15.63 -1.94
C LEU A 215 -8.21 16.81 -2.84
N ARG A 216 -7.82 16.81 -4.12
CA ARG A 216 -8.27 17.83 -5.09
C ARG A 216 -9.80 17.85 -5.24
N MET A 217 -10.47 16.70 -5.24
CA MET A 217 -11.93 16.64 -5.31
C MET A 217 -12.59 17.16 -4.03
N GLN A 218 -12.03 16.86 -2.85
CA GLN A 218 -12.50 17.41 -1.58
C GLN A 218 -12.33 18.94 -1.52
N GLU A 219 -11.21 19.48 -1.98
CA GLU A 219 -11.00 20.93 -2.08
C GLU A 219 -12.02 21.60 -3.01
N LYS A 220 -12.30 20.98 -4.18
CA LYS A 220 -13.36 21.48 -5.08
C LYS A 220 -14.73 21.42 -4.41
N SER A 221 -15.05 20.34 -3.70
CA SER A 221 -16.30 20.21 -2.96
C SER A 221 -16.43 21.31 -1.88
N ALA A 222 -15.36 21.61 -1.15
CA ALA A 222 -15.35 22.70 -0.18
C ALA A 222 -15.58 24.09 -0.83
N LYS A 223 -14.96 24.34 -1.99
CA LYS A 223 -15.21 25.56 -2.77
C LYS A 223 -16.68 25.66 -3.21
N TRP A 224 -17.25 24.57 -3.72
CA TRP A 224 -18.66 24.51 -4.11
C TRP A 224 -19.61 24.78 -2.94
N LYS A 225 -19.34 24.19 -1.76
CA LYS A 225 -20.12 24.49 -0.54
C LYS A 225 -20.08 25.98 -0.18
N LYS A 226 -18.91 26.62 -0.27
CA LYS A 226 -18.80 28.06 -0.01
C LYS A 226 -19.62 28.89 -1.01
N VAL A 227 -19.59 28.52 -2.29
CA VAL A 227 -20.41 29.19 -3.32
C VAL A 227 -21.89 28.97 -3.04
N GLU A 228 -22.29 27.76 -2.67
CA GLU A 228 -23.66 27.43 -2.30
C GLU A 228 -24.15 28.25 -1.10
N GLU A 229 -23.32 28.41 -0.07
CA GLU A 229 -23.60 29.29 1.08
C GLU A 229 -23.77 30.75 0.64
N THR A 230 -22.93 31.25 -0.28
CA THR A 230 -23.08 32.60 -0.81
C THR A 230 -24.37 32.77 -1.63
N CYS A 231 -24.76 31.78 -2.45
CA CYS A 231 -26.03 31.79 -3.17
C CYS A 231 -27.21 31.80 -2.21
N ARG A 232 -27.22 30.94 -1.17
CA ARG A 232 -28.27 30.95 -0.14
C ARG A 232 -28.36 32.29 0.59
N SER A 233 -27.21 32.92 0.85
CA SER A 233 -27.20 34.25 1.46
C SER A 233 -27.76 35.31 0.51
N GLN A 234 -27.45 35.24 -0.79
CA GLN A 234 -28.00 36.13 -1.81
C GLN A 234 -29.50 35.94 -1.98
N GLU A 235 -29.99 34.70 -2.00
CA GLU A 235 -31.42 34.37 -2.06
C GLU A 235 -32.20 35.02 -0.91
N LYS A 236 -31.66 34.97 0.33
CA LYS A 236 -32.26 35.69 1.48
C LYS A 236 -32.28 37.20 1.31
N VAL A 237 -31.30 37.79 0.63
CA VAL A 237 -31.28 39.24 0.35
C VAL A 237 -32.34 39.56 -0.69
N ILE A 238 -32.45 38.78 -1.75
CA ILE A 238 -33.49 38.93 -2.79
C ILE A 238 -34.88 38.82 -2.17
N GLU A 239 -35.13 37.81 -1.34
CA GLU A 239 -36.42 37.64 -0.65
C GLU A 239 -36.78 38.87 0.21
N LYS A 240 -35.79 39.46 0.91
CA LYS A 240 -36.00 40.71 1.66
C LYS A 240 -36.30 41.89 0.74
N MET A 241 -35.57 42.01 -0.37
CA MET A 241 -35.81 43.07 -1.36
C MET A 241 -37.19 42.95 -1.98
N GLU A 242 -37.62 41.74 -2.33
CA GLU A 242 -38.96 41.44 -2.83
C GLU A 242 -40.04 41.86 -1.83
N LYS A 243 -39.88 41.52 -0.54
CA LYS A 243 -40.82 41.96 0.51
C LYS A 243 -40.91 43.48 0.62
N VAL A 244 -39.78 44.19 0.51
CA VAL A 244 -39.75 45.66 0.55
C VAL A 244 -40.45 46.24 -0.69
N LEU A 245 -40.14 45.72 -1.88
CA LEU A 245 -40.78 46.14 -3.12
C LEU A 245 -42.28 45.87 -3.10
N GLU A 246 -42.71 44.70 -2.62
CA GLU A 246 -44.11 44.35 -2.53
C GLU A 246 -44.86 45.24 -1.53
N LYS A 247 -44.23 45.60 -0.41
CA LYS A 247 -44.77 46.60 0.52
C LYS A 247 -44.89 47.97 -0.14
N GLN A 248 -43.86 48.44 -0.85
CA GLN A 248 -43.90 49.70 -1.59
C GLN A 248 -44.98 49.70 -2.69
N HIS A 249 -45.15 48.58 -3.41
CA HIS A 249 -46.21 48.42 -4.41
C HIS A 249 -47.60 48.39 -3.76
N LYS A 250 -47.77 47.76 -2.60
CA LYS A 250 -49.05 47.81 -1.84
C LYS A 250 -49.35 49.22 -1.34
N ASP A 251 -48.37 49.95 -0.84
CA ASP A 251 -48.54 51.33 -0.37
C ASP A 251 -48.82 52.30 -1.54
N ARG A 252 -48.14 52.15 -2.68
CA ARG A 252 -48.48 52.86 -3.93
C ARG A 252 -49.86 52.47 -4.47
N SER A 253 -50.21 51.18 -4.45
CA SER A 253 -51.50 50.68 -4.90
C SER A 253 -52.64 51.17 -4.03
N LYS A 254 -52.45 51.33 -2.71
CA LYS A 254 -53.41 51.99 -1.83
C LYS A 254 -53.58 53.47 -2.14
N ASN A 255 -52.51 54.19 -2.46
CA ASN A 255 -52.57 55.60 -2.85
C ASN A 255 -53.08 55.82 -4.29
N GLN A 256 -53.03 54.81 -5.15
CA GLN A 256 -53.53 54.85 -6.54
C GLN A 256 -54.92 54.21 -6.69
N LYS A 257 -55.50 53.68 -5.59
CA LYS A 257 -56.85 53.12 -5.56
C LYS A 257 -57.96 54.17 -5.44
N ASP A 258 -57.64 55.43 -5.69
CA ASP A 258 -58.62 56.48 -5.88
C ASP A 258 -58.77 56.73 -7.40
N HIS A 259 -59.80 56.07 -7.94
CA HIS A 259 -60.50 56.34 -9.20
C HIS A 259 -59.83 56.14 -10.57
N ALA A 260 -58.54 56.40 -10.79
CA ALA A 260 -58.00 56.47 -12.17
C ALA A 260 -57.66 55.11 -12.82
N GLY A 261 -57.28 54.10 -12.04
CA GLY A 261 -56.77 52.82 -12.57
C GLY A 261 -57.84 51.81 -12.98
N GLN A 262 -59.06 51.90 -12.43
CA GLN A 262 -60.15 50.98 -12.76
C GLN A 262 -60.80 51.33 -14.11
N GLU A 263 -61.03 52.61 -14.37
CA GLU A 263 -61.62 53.10 -15.62
C GLU A 263 -60.69 52.87 -16.82
N ALA A 264 -59.38 53.08 -16.64
CA ALA A 264 -58.37 52.80 -17.68
C ALA A 264 -58.24 51.30 -18.00
N ASN A 265 -58.36 50.42 -17.00
CA ASN A 265 -58.31 48.97 -17.23
C ASN A 265 -59.55 48.46 -17.94
N GLU A 266 -60.72 49.01 -17.62
CA GLU A 266 -61.98 48.64 -18.26
C GLU A 266 -62.00 49.09 -19.74
N ALA A 267 -61.46 50.28 -20.03
CA ALA A 267 -61.25 50.77 -21.39
C ALA A 267 -60.26 49.91 -22.20
N LEU A 268 -59.11 49.55 -21.62
CA LEU A 268 -58.11 48.70 -22.28
C LEU A 268 -58.60 47.26 -22.51
N LEU A 269 -59.49 46.75 -21.64
CA LEU A 269 -60.11 45.43 -21.82
C LEU A 269 -61.07 45.42 -23.01
N GLN A 270 -61.85 46.50 -23.19
CA GLN A 270 -62.71 46.69 -24.33
C GLN A 270 -61.91 46.84 -25.64
N GLU A 271 -60.82 47.61 -25.60
CA GLU A 271 -59.92 47.78 -26.75
C GLU A 271 -59.20 46.47 -27.11
N ASN A 272 -58.73 45.70 -26.12
CA ASN A 272 -58.15 44.37 -26.37
C ASN A 272 -59.16 43.40 -27.00
N LYS A 273 -60.42 43.45 -26.56
CA LYS A 273 -61.48 42.65 -27.17
C LYS A 273 -61.68 43.03 -28.64
N HIS A 274 -61.65 44.33 -28.94
CA HIS A 274 -61.76 44.85 -30.30
C HIS A 274 -60.56 44.48 -31.18
N LEU A 275 -59.33 44.61 -30.67
CA LEU A 275 -58.11 44.21 -31.37
C LEU A 275 -58.06 42.70 -31.64
N ARG A 276 -58.57 41.86 -30.72
CA ARG A 276 -58.69 40.42 -30.94
C ARG A 276 -59.65 40.08 -32.08
N THR A 277 -60.78 40.78 -32.19
CA THR A 277 -61.68 40.62 -33.34
C THR A 277 -61.03 41.08 -34.65
N GLN A 278 -60.30 42.20 -34.66
CA GLN A 278 -59.58 42.66 -35.86
C GLN A 278 -58.46 41.71 -36.29
N ILE A 279 -57.74 41.11 -35.33
CA ILE A 279 -56.71 40.10 -35.62
C ILE A 279 -57.33 38.84 -36.19
N GLU A 280 -58.50 38.42 -35.72
CA GLU A 280 -59.20 37.27 -36.27
C GLU A 280 -59.68 37.55 -37.70
N ASP A 281 -60.24 38.73 -37.96
CA ASP A 281 -60.62 39.17 -39.31
C ASP A 281 -59.41 39.25 -40.26
N LEU A 282 -58.26 39.74 -39.76
CA LEU A 282 -57.00 39.78 -40.52
C LEU A 282 -56.39 38.40 -40.74
N LYS A 283 -56.52 37.47 -39.77
CA LYS A 283 -56.07 36.09 -39.92
C LYS A 283 -56.93 35.32 -40.92
N ASP A 284 -58.22 35.57 -40.97
CA ASP A 284 -59.12 34.99 -41.95
C ASP A 284 -58.82 35.55 -43.36
N GLN A 285 -58.46 36.83 -43.46
CA GLN A 285 -57.91 37.42 -44.70
C GLN A 285 -56.54 36.83 -45.09
N LEU A 286 -55.65 36.58 -44.13
CA LEU A 286 -54.30 36.03 -44.40
C LEU A 286 -54.34 34.53 -44.74
N ARG A 287 -55.25 33.75 -44.13
CA ARG A 287 -55.52 32.35 -44.50
C ARG A 287 -56.08 32.22 -45.92
N GLY A 288 -56.75 33.26 -46.43
CA GLY A 288 -57.17 33.35 -47.83
C GLY A 288 -56.06 33.70 -48.82
N ALA A 289 -54.91 34.23 -48.37
CA ALA A 289 -53.93 34.88 -49.26
C ALA A 289 -52.45 34.45 -49.11
N GLY A 290 -52.04 33.59 -48.17
CA GLY A 290 -50.61 33.39 -47.93
C GLY A 290 -50.17 32.04 -47.34
N GLY A 291 -50.31 30.97 -48.11
CA GLY A 291 -49.62 29.71 -47.84
C GLY A 291 -48.18 29.73 -48.35
N GLN A 292 -47.23 30.32 -47.61
CA GLN A 292 -45.79 30.10 -47.82
C GLN A 292 -44.97 30.78 -46.74
N THR A 293 -44.18 30.01 -45.99
CA THR A 293 -42.82 30.33 -45.48
C THR A 293 -42.46 29.39 -44.33
N ASN A 294 -41.79 28.26 -44.62
CA ASN A 294 -40.92 27.62 -43.62
C ASN A 294 -39.84 26.67 -44.19
N THR A 295 -39.66 26.60 -45.51
CA THR A 295 -38.78 25.59 -46.14
C THR A 295 -37.31 26.00 -46.27
N GLY A 296 -36.95 27.27 -46.06
CA GLY A 296 -35.56 27.75 -46.19
C GLY A 296 -34.66 27.38 -45.01
N ASN A 297 -35.19 27.38 -43.78
CA ASN A 297 -34.40 27.12 -42.57
C ASN A 297 -34.01 25.64 -42.40
N ASP A 298 -34.77 24.72 -43.00
CA ASP A 298 -34.48 23.28 -42.91
C ASP A 298 -33.32 22.85 -43.82
N SER A 299 -33.07 23.57 -44.92
CA SER A 299 -31.96 23.28 -45.84
C SER A 299 -30.60 23.58 -45.20
N ASP A 300 -30.43 24.77 -44.63
CA ASP A 300 -29.18 25.18 -43.98
C ASP A 300 -28.86 24.32 -42.75
N LYS A 301 -29.90 23.88 -42.03
CA LYS A 301 -29.78 22.96 -40.90
C LYS A 301 -29.32 21.57 -41.34
N PHE A 302 -29.81 21.08 -42.48
CA PHE A 302 -29.38 19.79 -43.04
C PHE A 302 -27.91 19.82 -43.49
N GLU A 303 -27.48 20.90 -44.14
CA GLU A 303 -26.07 21.08 -44.53
C GLU A 303 -25.12 21.12 -43.32
N MET A 304 -25.52 21.79 -42.23
CA MET A 304 -24.73 21.83 -41.00
C MET A 304 -24.56 20.45 -40.35
N TYR A 305 -25.59 19.61 -40.36
CA TYR A 305 -25.47 18.23 -39.84
C TYR A 305 -24.57 17.36 -40.71
N GLN A 306 -24.63 17.50 -42.04
CA GLN A 306 -23.75 16.77 -42.94
C GLN A 306 -22.28 17.20 -42.75
N ALA A 307 -22.03 18.49 -42.54
CA ALA A 307 -20.70 18.99 -42.22
C ALA A 307 -20.16 18.45 -40.88
N LEU A 308 -21.04 18.35 -39.87
CA LEU A 308 -20.70 17.76 -38.57
C LEU A 308 -20.32 16.29 -38.71
N GLU A 309 -21.16 15.48 -39.36
CA GLU A 309 -20.93 14.04 -39.56
C GLU A 309 -19.60 13.77 -40.30
N LYS A 310 -19.30 14.57 -41.33
CA LYS A 310 -18.03 14.48 -42.07
C LYS A 310 -16.82 14.83 -41.19
N SER A 311 -16.96 15.81 -40.30
CA SER A 311 -15.90 16.20 -39.37
C SER A 311 -15.65 15.14 -38.30
N GLU A 312 -16.71 14.53 -37.78
CA GLU A 312 -16.65 13.44 -36.79
C GLU A 312 -16.00 12.18 -37.38
N ALA A 313 -16.38 11.80 -38.61
CA ALA A 313 -15.76 10.68 -39.31
C ALA A 313 -14.26 10.91 -39.56
N ARG A 314 -13.86 12.16 -39.86
CA ARG A 314 -12.44 12.53 -40.03
C ARG A 314 -11.67 12.46 -38.71
N ILE A 315 -12.25 12.93 -37.61
CA ILE A 315 -11.65 12.85 -36.27
C ILE A 315 -11.43 11.39 -35.88
N ALA A 316 -12.46 10.54 -36.00
CA ALA A 316 -12.36 9.12 -35.67
C ALA A 316 -11.29 8.39 -36.50
N SER A 317 -11.15 8.75 -37.79
CA SER A 317 -10.10 8.20 -38.67
C SER A 317 -8.70 8.62 -38.20
N LEU A 318 -8.51 9.90 -37.86
CA LEU A 318 -7.23 10.41 -37.37
C LEU A 318 -6.85 9.81 -36.00
N GLU A 319 -7.82 9.64 -35.11
CA GLU A 319 -7.61 8.96 -33.82
C GLU A 319 -7.17 7.51 -34.00
N ARG A 320 -7.79 6.80 -34.95
CA ARG A 320 -7.40 5.43 -35.29
C ARG A 320 -5.97 5.37 -35.85
N GLN A 321 -5.63 6.28 -36.76
CA GLN A 321 -4.26 6.38 -37.30
C GLN A 321 -3.25 6.68 -36.19
N LEU A 322 -3.59 7.57 -35.25
CA LEU A 322 -2.71 7.91 -34.14
C LEU A 322 -2.50 6.72 -33.20
N ALA A 323 -3.57 5.97 -32.89
CA ALA A 323 -3.49 4.77 -32.06
C ALA A 323 -2.65 3.66 -32.73
N GLU A 324 -2.81 3.49 -34.05
CA GLU A 324 -2.08 2.49 -34.82
C GLU A 324 -0.60 2.87 -34.99
N ASN A 325 -0.30 4.16 -35.22
CA ASN A 325 1.07 4.69 -35.24
C ASN A 325 1.75 4.51 -33.87
N SER A 326 1.07 4.86 -32.78
CA SER A 326 1.58 4.67 -31.41
C SER A 326 1.90 3.19 -31.12
N ARG A 327 1.04 2.26 -31.56
CA ARG A 327 1.30 0.82 -31.45
C ARG A 327 2.48 0.36 -32.30
N ALA A 328 2.60 0.84 -33.53
CA ALA A 328 3.71 0.52 -34.42
C ALA A 328 5.05 1.02 -33.84
N TRP A 329 5.09 2.27 -33.36
CA TRP A 329 6.23 2.85 -32.67
C TRP A 329 6.60 2.07 -31.40
N GLY A 330 5.61 1.65 -30.61
CA GLY A 330 5.85 0.82 -29.43
C GLY A 330 6.49 -0.53 -29.79
N LYS A 331 6.03 -1.17 -30.88
CA LYS A 331 6.63 -2.41 -31.39
C LYS A 331 8.05 -2.20 -31.90
N GLU A 332 8.29 -1.17 -32.70
CA GLU A 332 9.62 -0.87 -33.24
C GLU A 332 10.61 -0.55 -32.13
N ARG A 333 10.20 0.25 -31.14
CA ARG A 333 11.02 0.53 -29.95
C ARG A 333 11.35 -0.74 -29.18
N ALA A 334 10.38 -1.64 -29.00
CA ALA A 334 10.62 -2.92 -28.32
C ALA A 334 11.57 -3.81 -29.13
N ASP A 335 11.40 -3.89 -30.45
CA ASP A 335 12.27 -4.66 -31.34
C ASP A 335 13.72 -4.12 -31.32
N LEU A 336 13.90 -2.79 -31.40
CA LEU A 336 15.20 -2.16 -31.28
C LEU A 336 15.85 -2.40 -29.90
N MET A 337 15.07 -2.38 -28.82
CA MET A 337 15.55 -2.69 -27.48
C MET A 337 16.00 -4.14 -27.35
N ILE A 338 15.26 -5.08 -27.95
CA ILE A 338 15.66 -6.49 -28.04
C ILE A 338 16.97 -6.62 -28.80
N ARG A 339 17.09 -5.98 -29.98
CA ARG A 339 18.31 -6.01 -30.80
C ARG A 339 19.52 -5.40 -30.09
N LEU A 340 19.32 -4.31 -29.34
CA LEU A 340 20.38 -3.69 -28.53
C LEU A 340 20.86 -4.65 -27.45
N ASN A 341 19.92 -5.27 -26.72
CA ASN A 341 20.23 -6.25 -25.69
C ASN A 341 20.90 -7.52 -26.25
N GLU A 342 20.49 -7.97 -27.44
CA GLU A 342 21.18 -9.05 -28.15
C GLU A 342 22.61 -8.65 -28.54
N ALA A 343 22.83 -7.43 -29.02
CA ALA A 343 24.16 -6.93 -29.37
C ALA A 343 25.07 -6.80 -28.13
N GLU A 344 24.56 -6.27 -27.01
CA GLU A 344 25.29 -6.14 -25.75
C GLU A 344 25.71 -7.49 -25.17
N ASN A 345 24.89 -8.53 -25.37
CA ASN A 345 25.16 -9.89 -24.91
C ASN A 345 25.81 -10.79 -25.97
N GLY A 346 26.22 -10.25 -27.12
CA GLY A 346 26.94 -10.99 -28.17
C GLY A 346 26.09 -11.94 -29.04
N PHE A 347 24.76 -11.81 -29.00
CA PHE A 347 23.79 -12.58 -29.80
C PHE A 347 23.30 -11.83 -31.06
N GLY A 348 23.76 -10.60 -31.28
CA GLY A 348 23.40 -9.81 -32.46
C GLY A 348 23.71 -10.57 -33.75
N ARG A 349 22.75 -10.61 -34.68
CA ARG A 349 22.89 -11.32 -35.97
C ARG A 349 24.11 -10.80 -36.73
N ALA A 350 25.20 -11.55 -36.69
CA ALA A 350 26.25 -11.48 -37.69
C ALA A 350 25.64 -11.91 -39.02
N ASN A 351 25.26 -10.94 -39.85
CA ASN A 351 25.09 -11.20 -41.28
C ASN A 351 26.45 -11.63 -41.83
N GLY A 352 26.65 -12.94 -41.93
CA GLY A 352 27.82 -13.56 -42.55
C GLY A 352 28.91 -13.99 -41.59
N MET A 353 28.69 -15.04 -40.81
CA MET A 353 29.78 -15.97 -40.51
C MET A 353 29.22 -17.39 -40.37
N VAL A 354 29.26 -18.11 -41.48
CA VAL A 354 29.13 -19.55 -41.51
C VAL A 354 30.32 -20.10 -40.72
N LEU A 355 30.08 -20.53 -39.48
CA LEU A 355 31.06 -21.32 -38.75
C LEU A 355 30.92 -22.77 -39.23
N HIS A 356 31.73 -23.08 -40.24
CA HIS A 356 32.03 -24.44 -40.64
C HIS A 356 32.80 -25.16 -39.50
N ASP A 357 32.57 -26.47 -39.44
CA ASP A 357 33.33 -27.49 -38.73
C ASP A 357 32.95 -27.79 -37.28
N TYR A 358 32.08 -28.79 -37.14
CA TYR A 358 32.11 -29.73 -36.00
C TYR A 358 32.05 -31.16 -36.55
N PRO A 359 33.02 -32.05 -36.21
CA PRO A 359 33.01 -33.42 -36.69
C PRO A 359 31.91 -34.20 -35.97
N VAL A 360 30.91 -34.66 -36.73
CA VAL A 360 29.89 -35.59 -36.25
C VAL A 360 30.53 -36.97 -36.09
N HIS A 361 30.87 -37.34 -34.86
CA HIS A 361 31.01 -38.75 -34.51
C HIS A 361 29.61 -39.36 -34.39
N GLY A 362 29.40 -40.39 -35.20
CA GLY A 362 28.11 -41.01 -35.43
C GLY A 362 27.51 -41.65 -34.18
N ASN A 363 26.19 -41.61 -34.13
CA ASN A 363 25.43 -42.74 -33.63
C ASN A 363 24.18 -42.90 -34.48
N LEU A 364 24.19 -43.96 -35.28
CA LEU A 364 23.00 -44.52 -35.90
C LEU A 364 22.04 -44.94 -34.77
N SER A 365 20.88 -44.30 -34.71
CA SER A 365 19.69 -44.93 -34.16
C SER A 365 18.51 -44.65 -35.05
N THR A 366 18.32 -45.62 -35.93
CA THR A 366 17.13 -45.90 -36.72
C THR A 366 15.87 -45.81 -35.86
N ARG A 367 15.03 -44.81 -36.08
CA ARG A 367 13.59 -44.92 -35.74
C ARG A 367 12.74 -44.42 -36.90
N ARG A 368 12.25 -45.41 -37.65
CA ARG A 368 11.27 -45.30 -38.75
C ARG A 368 10.14 -44.35 -38.37
N ARG A 369 9.93 -43.30 -39.16
CA ARG A 369 8.60 -42.70 -39.33
C ARG A 369 7.99 -43.30 -40.59
N SER A 370 6.92 -44.06 -40.39
CA SER A 370 6.02 -44.51 -41.45
C SER A 370 5.28 -43.28 -41.98
N THR A 371 5.47 -42.99 -43.26
CA THR A 371 4.60 -42.14 -44.06
C THR A 371 3.99 -43.06 -45.10
N VAL A 372 2.68 -43.26 -45.08
CA VAL A 372 1.94 -43.72 -46.26
C VAL A 372 0.79 -42.75 -46.48
N LEU A 373 0.91 -42.08 -47.62
CA LEU A 373 -0.09 -41.27 -48.29
C LEU A 373 -1.28 -42.14 -48.75
N GLY A 374 -2.49 -41.58 -48.59
CA GLY A 374 -3.38 -41.36 -49.73
C GLY A 374 -4.48 -42.39 -50.06
N LYS A 375 -5.67 -41.80 -50.30
CA LYS A 375 -6.81 -42.21 -51.16
C LYS A 375 -7.91 -43.11 -50.59
N LEU A 376 -9.13 -42.57 -50.52
CA LEU A 376 -10.37 -42.95 -51.26
C LEU A 376 -11.52 -42.03 -50.74
N ILE A 377 -12.20 -41.20 -51.55
CA ILE A 377 -13.40 -41.53 -52.36
C ILE A 377 -14.37 -42.37 -51.50
N ILE A 378 -15.45 -41.83 -50.91
CA ILE A 378 -16.66 -41.19 -51.45
C ILE A 378 -17.15 -40.14 -50.45
#